data_AF-A0A838UU68-F1
#
_entry.id   AF-A0A838UU68-F1
#
_cell.length_a   1.000
_cell.length_b   1.000
_cell.length_c   1.000
_cell.angle_alpha   90.00
_cell.angle_beta   90.00
_cell.angle_gamma   90.00
#
_symmetry.space_group_name_H-M   'P 1'
#
loop_
_entity.id
_entity.type
_entity.pdbx_description
1 polymer ?
#
loop_
_entity_poly.entity_id
_entity_poly.type
_entity_poly.pdbx_seq_one_letter_code
_entity_poly.pdbx_strand_id
1 'polypeptide(L)'
;MPKHRKHAPETDVAQMQYDIGLGEVRYHPLFAPLAARAWILPDREHRYCPSNGRAVVDSHGTIYCNTLQRIAPAEWSFAIAHCLLHLGFGHFETARHDLAWNLACDCTVNSFLLSIKFGQPGRLGLPAEFEGQSEERIYRRLTEDGIPTLLEDCGMAGPHGRDMVFLAPEEADPHQITWQATLAAGLQN
;
A
#
# COMPACT_ATOMS: atom_id res chain seq x y z
N MET A 1 -36.86 25.04 -30.62
CA MET A 1 -36.61 24.48 -29.27
C MET A 1 -35.45 23.51 -29.35
N PRO A 2 -34.29 23.78 -28.73
CA PRO A 2 -33.21 22.81 -28.70
C PRO A 2 -33.49 21.74 -27.65
N LYS A 3 -33.46 20.48 -28.06
CA LYS A 3 -33.57 19.32 -27.16
C LYS A 3 -32.29 19.23 -26.33
N HIS A 4 -32.40 19.42 -25.02
CA HIS A 4 -31.33 19.07 -24.08
C HIS A 4 -31.05 17.56 -24.18
N ARG A 5 -29.91 17.19 -24.77
CA ARG A 5 -29.33 15.85 -24.63
C ARG A 5 -28.95 15.69 -23.17
N LYS A 6 -29.67 14.85 -22.43
CA LYS A 6 -29.22 14.34 -21.13
C LYS A 6 -27.92 13.57 -21.40
N HIS A 7 -26.78 14.07 -20.92
CA HIS A 7 -25.56 13.26 -20.84
C HIS A 7 -25.87 12.08 -19.91
N ALA A 8 -25.66 10.85 -20.40
CA ALA A 8 -25.58 9.71 -19.50
C ALA A 8 -24.42 9.97 -18.52
N PRO A 9 -24.53 9.59 -17.24
CA PRO A 9 -23.42 9.73 -16.31
C PRO A 9 -22.23 8.97 -16.92
N GLU A 10 -21.15 9.70 -17.18
CA GLU A 10 -19.90 9.13 -17.65
C GLU A 10 -19.43 8.15 -16.57
N THR A 11 -19.35 6.86 -16.90
CA THR A 11 -18.86 5.84 -15.97
C THR A 11 -17.49 6.27 -15.47
N ASP A 12 -17.34 6.44 -14.16
CA ASP A 12 -16.05 6.75 -13.55
C ASP A 12 -15.14 5.52 -13.67
N VAL A 13 -14.42 5.44 -14.79
CA VAL A 13 -13.50 4.34 -15.08
C VAL A 13 -12.45 4.21 -13.97
N ALA A 14 -11.98 5.32 -13.38
CA ALA A 14 -10.98 5.25 -12.31
C ALA A 14 -11.55 4.53 -11.09
N GLN A 15 -12.78 4.90 -10.68
CA GLN A 15 -13.49 4.22 -9.61
C GLN A 15 -13.73 2.74 -9.91
N MET A 16 -14.14 2.41 -11.13
CA MET A 16 -14.35 1.02 -11.54
C MET A 16 -13.07 0.18 -11.45
N GLN A 17 -11.94 0.69 -11.93
CA GLN A 17 -10.67 -0.05 -11.85
C GLN A 17 -10.23 -0.26 -10.39
N TYR A 18 -10.44 0.75 -9.54
CA TYR A 18 -10.21 0.64 -8.10
C TYR A 18 -11.10 -0.44 -7.45
N ASP A 19 -12.41 -0.42 -7.74
CA ASP A 19 -13.35 -1.37 -7.16
C ASP A 19 -13.01 -2.83 -7.54
N ILE A 20 -12.57 -3.05 -8.79
CA ILE A 20 -12.11 -4.37 -9.25
C ILE A 20 -10.86 -4.80 -8.47
N GLY A 21 -9.84 -3.93 -8.38
CA GLY A 21 -8.60 -4.27 -7.67
C GLY A 21 -8.82 -4.51 -6.17
N LEU A 22 -9.63 -3.68 -5.52
CA LEU A 22 -10.05 -3.91 -4.13
C LEU A 22 -10.80 -5.23 -3.96
N GLY A 23 -11.63 -5.59 -4.95
CA GLY A 23 -12.29 -6.89 -5.01
C GLY A 23 -11.29 -8.05 -5.00
N GLU A 24 -10.29 -8.02 -5.86
CA GLU A 24 -9.25 -9.05 -5.93
C GLU A 24 -8.53 -9.24 -4.58
N VAL A 25 -8.20 -8.15 -3.90
CA VAL A 25 -7.59 -8.20 -2.55
C VAL A 25 -8.53 -8.83 -1.53
N ARG A 26 -9.80 -8.45 -1.53
CA ARG A 26 -10.80 -8.98 -0.57
C ARG A 26 -11.13 -10.46 -0.76
N TYR A 27 -10.93 -11.00 -1.97
CA TYR A 27 -11.13 -12.42 -2.26
C TYR A 27 -9.86 -13.27 -2.16
N HIS A 28 -8.69 -12.66 -2.03
CA HIS A 28 -7.44 -13.40 -1.95
C HIS A 28 -7.23 -13.99 -0.53
N PRO A 29 -6.99 -15.30 -0.35
CA PRO A 29 -6.91 -15.94 0.97
C PRO A 29 -5.93 -15.29 1.95
N LEU A 30 -4.78 -14.85 1.44
CA LEU A 30 -3.76 -14.16 2.24
C LEU A 30 -4.21 -12.78 2.73
N PHE A 31 -4.95 -12.03 1.90
CA PHE A 31 -5.24 -10.62 2.16
C PHE A 31 -6.65 -10.40 2.71
N ALA A 32 -7.59 -11.31 2.47
CA ALA A 32 -8.97 -11.19 2.92
C ALA A 32 -9.09 -10.94 4.44
N PRO A 33 -8.35 -11.64 5.32
CA PRO A 33 -8.40 -11.36 6.76
C PRO A 33 -7.91 -9.94 7.12
N LEU A 34 -6.85 -9.46 6.47
CA LEU A 34 -6.31 -8.12 6.67
C LEU A 34 -7.28 -7.05 6.15
N ALA A 35 -7.79 -7.23 4.93
CA ALA A 35 -8.72 -6.32 4.29
C ALA A 35 -10.08 -6.24 5.02
N ALA A 36 -10.48 -7.30 5.75
CA ALA A 36 -11.68 -7.30 6.58
C ALA A 36 -11.52 -6.46 7.86
N ARG A 37 -10.28 -6.20 8.30
CA ARG A 37 -9.97 -5.42 9.51
C ARG A 37 -9.55 -3.99 9.18
N ALA A 38 -8.91 -3.76 8.05
CA ALA A 38 -8.47 -2.44 7.63
C ALA A 38 -9.63 -1.57 7.12
N TRP A 39 -9.55 -0.26 7.37
CA TRP A 39 -10.43 0.71 6.73
C TRP A 39 -9.82 1.14 5.40
N ILE A 40 -10.36 0.67 4.29
CA ILE A 40 -9.85 1.00 2.96
C ILE A 40 -10.77 2.04 2.32
N LEU A 41 -10.28 3.28 2.22
CA LEU A 41 -11.08 4.46 1.92
C LEU A 41 -10.56 5.21 0.68
N PRO A 42 -11.44 5.73 -0.19
CA PRO A 42 -11.03 6.64 -1.25
C PRO A 42 -10.64 8.02 -0.67
N ASP A 43 -9.52 8.56 -1.13
CA ASP A 43 -9.04 9.92 -0.86
C ASP A 43 -8.96 10.73 -2.18
N ARG A 44 -10.11 11.26 -2.59
CA ARG A 44 -10.25 12.04 -3.83
C ARG A 44 -9.89 13.51 -3.67
N GLU A 45 -9.62 13.95 -2.44
CA GLU A 45 -9.27 15.34 -2.13
C GLU A 45 -7.78 15.50 -1.75
N HIS A 46 -7.01 14.40 -1.79
CA HIS A 46 -5.59 14.36 -1.40
C HIS A 46 -5.35 14.88 0.01
N ARG A 47 -6.26 14.56 0.94
CA ARG A 47 -6.12 14.97 2.35
C ARG A 47 -5.03 14.16 3.06
N TYR A 48 -4.77 12.94 2.59
CA TYR A 48 -3.86 11.98 3.21
C TYR A 48 -2.86 11.42 2.18
N CYS A 49 -3.35 10.90 1.06
CA CYS A 49 -2.50 10.37 0.00
C CYS A 49 -2.04 11.52 -0.92
N PRO A 50 -0.72 11.66 -1.19
CA PRO A 50 -0.22 12.63 -2.16
C PRO A 50 -0.89 12.48 -3.54
N SER A 51 -1.03 13.58 -4.28
CA SER A 51 -1.71 13.59 -5.58
C SER A 51 -1.00 12.78 -6.66
N ASN A 52 0.31 12.59 -6.52
CA ASN A 52 1.15 11.72 -7.33
C ASN A 52 1.31 10.29 -6.74
N GLY A 53 0.76 10.03 -5.55
CA GLY A 53 0.74 8.72 -4.91
C GLY A 53 -0.51 7.92 -5.25
N ARG A 54 -0.43 6.59 -5.09
CA ARG A 54 -1.51 5.62 -5.27
C ARG A 54 -2.26 5.38 -3.97
N ALA A 55 -1.54 5.12 -2.89
CA ALA A 55 -2.11 4.86 -1.57
C ALA A 55 -1.09 5.12 -0.46
N VAL A 56 -1.61 5.37 0.75
CA VAL A 56 -0.85 5.37 2.01
C VAL A 56 -1.63 4.60 3.07
N VAL A 57 -0.94 4.05 4.05
CA VAL A 57 -1.52 3.36 5.20
C VAL A 57 -1.06 4.02 6.49
N ASP A 58 -1.98 4.21 7.43
CA ASP A 58 -1.64 4.69 8.76
C ASP A 58 -1.46 3.55 9.78
N SER A 59 -0.81 3.87 10.89
CA SER A 59 -0.51 2.91 11.96
C SER A 59 -1.76 2.35 12.67
N HIS A 60 -2.94 2.90 12.43
CA HIS A 60 -4.23 2.39 12.95
C HIS A 60 -4.92 1.44 11.97
N GLY A 61 -4.39 1.28 10.76
CA GLY A 61 -4.90 0.38 9.75
C GLY A 61 -5.90 1.00 8.79
N THR A 62 -5.88 2.33 8.63
CA THR A 62 -6.60 3.00 7.55
C THR A 62 -5.71 3.12 6.33
N ILE A 63 -6.22 2.68 5.17
CA ILE A 63 -5.60 2.82 3.87
C ILE A 63 -6.36 3.90 3.10
N TYR A 64 -5.67 4.96 2.72
CA TYR A 64 -6.21 6.05 1.91
C TYR A 64 -5.74 5.90 0.46
N CYS A 65 -6.69 5.67 -0.45
CA CYS A 65 -6.41 5.39 -1.86
C CYS A 65 -6.74 6.60 -2.74
N ASN A 66 -5.79 7.06 -3.55
CA ASN A 66 -6.03 8.12 -4.54
C ASN A 66 -6.83 7.58 -5.74
N THR A 67 -8.14 7.42 -5.58
CA THR A 67 -9.01 6.83 -6.62
C THR A 67 -9.27 7.74 -7.82
N LEU A 68 -8.59 8.88 -7.91
CA LEU A 68 -8.51 9.68 -9.14
C LEU A 68 -7.49 9.09 -10.13
N GLN A 69 -6.56 8.24 -9.67
CA GLN A 69 -5.61 7.56 -10.54
C GLN A 69 -6.32 6.57 -11.48
N ARG A 70 -5.97 6.65 -12.77
CA ARG A 70 -6.44 5.73 -13.82
C ARG A 70 -5.41 4.64 -14.09
N ILE A 71 -5.14 3.84 -13.07
CA ILE A 71 -4.26 2.65 -13.15
C ILE A 71 -5.09 1.38 -13.34
N ALA A 72 -4.44 0.30 -13.79
CA ALA A 72 -5.13 -0.98 -14.00
C ALA A 72 -5.57 -1.61 -12.67
N PRO A 73 -6.57 -2.51 -12.66
CA PRO A 73 -7.00 -3.22 -11.45
C PRO A 73 -5.85 -3.95 -10.75
N ALA A 74 -4.99 -4.61 -11.52
CA ALA A 74 -3.83 -5.31 -10.95
C ALA A 74 -2.84 -4.36 -10.25
N GLU A 75 -2.72 -3.10 -10.70
CA GLU A 75 -1.92 -2.09 -9.99
C GLU A 75 -2.62 -1.61 -8.71
N TRP A 76 -3.95 -1.51 -8.71
CA TRP A 76 -4.73 -1.26 -7.50
C TRP A 76 -4.60 -2.40 -6.48
N SER A 77 -4.71 -3.65 -6.92
CA SER A 77 -4.54 -4.83 -6.08
C SER A 77 -3.16 -4.85 -5.44
N PHE A 78 -2.11 -4.54 -6.22
CA PHE A 78 -0.75 -4.42 -5.71
C PHE A 78 -0.62 -3.33 -4.65
N ALA A 79 -1.10 -2.11 -4.93
CA ALA A 79 -0.99 -0.99 -4.00
C ALA A 79 -1.73 -1.20 -2.67
N ILE A 80 -2.92 -1.79 -2.72
CA ILE A 80 -3.72 -2.07 -1.51
C ILE A 80 -3.09 -3.23 -0.73
N ALA A 81 -2.68 -4.31 -1.40
CA ALA A 81 -2.00 -5.42 -0.72
C ALA A 81 -0.66 -4.99 -0.11
N HIS A 82 0.08 -4.08 -0.76
CA HIS A 82 1.29 -3.47 -0.23
C HIS A 82 1.04 -2.78 1.11
N CYS A 83 0.04 -1.90 1.14
CA CYS A 83 -0.41 -1.22 2.35
C CYS A 83 -0.81 -2.20 3.47
N LEU A 84 -1.55 -3.27 3.13
CA LEU A 84 -1.93 -4.30 4.10
C LEU A 84 -0.72 -5.08 4.63
N LEU A 85 0.32 -5.27 3.83
CA LEU A 85 1.53 -5.97 4.25
C LEU A 85 2.41 -5.15 5.19
N HIS A 86 2.43 -3.80 5.11
CA HIS A 86 3.07 -3.01 6.17
C HIS A 86 2.47 -3.28 7.54
N LEU A 87 1.15 -3.40 7.62
CA LEU A 87 0.45 -3.81 8.84
C LEU A 87 0.81 -5.25 9.20
N GLY A 88 0.66 -6.18 8.26
CA GLY A 88 0.86 -7.62 8.47
C GLY A 88 2.29 -8.03 8.83
N PHE A 89 3.30 -7.33 8.32
CA PHE A 89 4.72 -7.54 8.68
C PHE A 89 5.14 -6.76 9.93
N GLY A 90 4.30 -5.85 10.42
CA GLY A 90 4.59 -5.08 11.63
C GLY A 90 5.62 -3.96 11.40
N HIS A 91 5.61 -3.34 10.22
CA HIS A 91 6.58 -2.31 9.84
C HIS A 91 6.41 -0.96 10.59
N PHE A 92 5.28 -0.77 11.27
CA PHE A 92 5.02 0.40 12.13
C PHE A 92 5.80 0.33 13.45
N GLU A 93 7.12 0.41 13.37
CA GLU A 93 8.00 0.42 14.52
C GLU A 93 8.26 1.84 15.03
N THR A 94 8.01 2.07 16.32
CA THR A 94 8.12 3.41 16.93
C THR A 94 9.54 3.98 16.91
N ALA A 95 10.57 3.13 16.90
CA ALA A 95 11.97 3.54 16.90
C ALA A 95 12.46 4.02 15.52
N ARG A 96 11.80 3.63 14.43
CA ARG A 96 12.25 3.87 13.05
C ARG A 96 11.08 4.34 12.18
N HIS A 97 11.09 5.62 11.85
CA HIS A 97 10.05 6.25 11.00
C HIS A 97 10.64 7.20 9.95
N ASP A 98 11.95 7.09 9.69
CA ASP A 98 12.63 7.86 8.66
C ASP A 98 12.35 7.31 7.25
N LEU A 99 12.81 8.03 6.22
CA LEU A 99 12.60 7.63 4.82
C LEU A 99 13.33 6.34 4.45
N ALA A 100 14.52 6.09 5.02
CA ALA A 100 15.29 4.89 4.72
C ALA A 100 14.56 3.63 5.25
N TRP A 101 13.91 3.73 6.42
CA TRP A 101 13.09 2.65 6.95
C TRP A 101 11.87 2.37 6.06
N ASN A 102 11.18 3.42 5.61
CA ASN A 102 10.04 3.26 4.69
C ASN A 102 10.46 2.54 3.42
N LEU A 103 11.52 3.01 2.77
CA LEU A 103 12.00 2.43 1.51
C LEU A 103 12.51 0.99 1.67
N ALA A 104 13.13 0.68 2.81
CA ALA A 104 13.52 -0.69 3.13
C ALA A 104 12.31 -1.62 3.25
N CYS A 105 11.27 -1.16 3.95
CA CYS A 105 9.99 -1.86 4.04
C CYS A 105 9.32 -2.03 2.68
N ASP A 106 9.31 -0.97 1.85
CA ASP A 106 8.72 -0.99 0.50
C ASP A 106 9.40 -2.04 -0.38
N CYS A 107 10.73 -2.10 -0.36
CA CYS A 107 11.48 -3.11 -1.12
C CYS A 107 11.10 -4.53 -0.71
N THR A 108 11.01 -4.80 0.59
CA THR A 108 10.65 -6.12 1.11
C THR A 108 9.21 -6.50 0.76
N VAL A 109 8.25 -5.57 0.91
CA VAL A 109 6.85 -5.79 0.53
C VAL A 109 6.71 -6.02 -0.98
N ASN A 110 7.35 -5.18 -1.79
CA ASN A 110 7.36 -5.31 -3.25
C ASN A 110 7.91 -6.68 -3.68
N SER A 111 9.06 -7.08 -3.12
CA SER A 111 9.66 -8.38 -3.42
C SER A 111 8.74 -9.54 -3.01
N PHE A 112 8.07 -9.44 -1.87
CA PHE A 112 7.09 -10.44 -1.44
C PHE A 112 5.93 -10.56 -2.43
N LEU A 113 5.29 -9.45 -2.80
CA LEU A 113 4.16 -9.44 -3.75
C LEU A 113 4.54 -10.00 -5.13
N LEU A 114 5.74 -9.67 -5.60
CA LEU A 114 6.30 -10.22 -6.83
C LEU A 114 6.54 -11.74 -6.71
N SER A 115 7.05 -12.21 -5.56
CA SER A 115 7.30 -13.65 -5.34
C SER A 115 6.03 -14.49 -5.38
N ILE A 116 4.92 -13.97 -4.85
CA ILE A 116 3.60 -14.63 -4.89
C ILE A 116 2.78 -14.28 -6.14
N LYS A 117 3.34 -13.47 -7.04
CA LYS A 117 2.73 -13.03 -8.31
C LYS A 117 1.38 -12.35 -8.13
N PHE A 118 1.23 -11.54 -7.07
CA PHE A 118 -0.01 -10.84 -6.77
C PHE A 118 0.03 -9.39 -7.26
N GLY A 119 -0.94 -9.01 -8.10
CA GLY A 119 -1.04 -7.67 -8.68
C GLY A 119 0.06 -7.35 -9.70
N GLN A 120 0.23 -6.06 -10.00
CA GLN A 120 1.30 -5.52 -10.85
C GLN A 120 1.88 -4.24 -10.24
N PRO A 121 3.22 -4.10 -10.16
CA PRO A 121 3.85 -2.92 -9.57
C PRO A 121 3.73 -1.67 -10.46
N GLY A 122 3.39 -1.83 -11.75
CA GLY A 122 3.31 -0.70 -12.67
C GLY A 122 4.69 -0.11 -12.95
N ARG A 123 4.88 1.17 -12.64
CA ARG A 123 6.13 1.92 -12.94
C ARG A 123 7.08 2.05 -11.75
N LEU A 124 6.78 1.39 -10.63
CA LEU A 124 7.59 1.50 -9.41
C LEU A 124 9.05 1.08 -9.64
N GLY A 125 9.95 1.73 -8.90
CA GLY A 125 11.35 1.36 -8.81
C GLY A 125 11.54 0.02 -8.10
N LEU A 126 12.06 -0.98 -8.82
CA LEU A 126 12.29 -2.34 -8.32
C LEU A 126 13.77 -2.75 -8.49
N PRO A 127 14.69 -2.17 -7.71
CA PRO A 127 16.10 -2.53 -7.76
C PRO A 127 16.34 -4.01 -7.43
N ALA A 128 16.90 -4.75 -8.37
CA ALA A 128 17.24 -6.16 -8.21
C ALA A 128 18.23 -6.40 -7.05
N GLU A 129 19.05 -5.40 -6.68
CA GLU A 129 19.99 -5.52 -5.57
C GLU A 129 19.35 -5.62 -4.18
N PHE A 130 18.04 -5.39 -4.04
CA PHE A 130 17.29 -5.53 -2.78
C PHE A 130 16.24 -6.65 -2.81
N GLU A 131 16.10 -7.34 -3.94
CA GLU A 131 15.16 -8.45 -4.08
C GLU A 131 15.46 -9.56 -3.04
N GLY A 132 14.43 -10.01 -2.33
CA GLY A 132 14.50 -11.07 -1.34
C GLY A 132 15.27 -10.73 -0.06
N GLN A 133 15.67 -9.46 0.15
CA GLN A 133 16.33 -9.04 1.38
C GLN A 133 15.33 -8.58 2.42
N SER A 134 15.70 -8.75 3.70
CA SER A 134 14.93 -8.20 4.81
C SER A 134 15.08 -6.69 4.87
N GLU A 135 14.04 -6.04 5.36
CA GLU A 135 13.95 -4.62 5.66
C GLU A 135 15.14 -4.18 6.53
N GLU A 136 15.57 -4.98 7.51
CA GLU A 136 16.75 -4.72 8.34
C GLU A 136 18.05 -4.57 7.53
N ARG A 137 18.26 -5.47 6.57
CA ARG A 137 19.47 -5.48 5.76
C ARG A 137 19.47 -4.32 4.76
N ILE A 138 18.31 -4.04 4.18
CA ILE A 138 18.15 -2.92 3.24
C ILE A 138 18.31 -1.61 4.00
N TYR A 139 17.64 -1.45 5.15
CA TYR A 139 17.74 -0.25 5.99
C TYR A 139 19.19 0.08 6.34
N ARG A 140 19.97 -0.92 6.81
CA ARG A 140 21.39 -0.74 7.09
C ARG A 140 22.15 -0.18 5.89
N ARG A 141 21.96 -0.76 4.70
CA ARG A 141 22.60 -0.28 3.47
C ARG A 141 22.20 1.14 3.13
N LEU A 142 20.91 1.46 3.22
CA LEU A 142 20.42 2.82 2.94
C LEU A 142 20.98 3.85 3.91
N THR A 143 21.20 3.46 5.18
CA THR A 143 21.82 4.35 6.19
C THR A 143 23.34 4.49 6.02
N GLU A 144 24.02 3.45 5.53
CA GLU A 144 25.48 3.43 5.35
C GLU A 144 25.89 4.07 4.02
N ASP A 145 25.22 3.72 2.93
CA ASP A 145 25.57 4.07 1.55
C ASP A 145 24.74 5.24 0.99
N GLY A 146 23.65 5.61 1.68
CA GLY A 146 22.66 6.57 1.21
C GLY A 146 21.55 5.92 0.37
N ILE A 147 20.50 6.71 0.07
CA ILE A 147 19.34 6.25 -0.71
C ILE A 147 19.64 6.39 -2.21
N PRO A 148 19.65 5.29 -2.99
CA PRO A 148 19.80 5.36 -4.45
C PRO A 148 18.60 6.05 -5.10
N THR A 149 18.83 6.79 -6.19
CA THR A 149 17.75 7.47 -6.94
C THR A 149 16.71 6.49 -7.50
N LEU A 150 17.08 5.23 -7.75
CA LEU A 150 16.17 4.19 -8.20
C LEU A 150 15.07 3.86 -7.17
N LEU A 151 15.28 4.20 -5.90
CA LEU A 151 14.28 4.02 -4.83
C LEU A 151 13.34 5.20 -4.67
N GLU A 152 13.53 6.31 -5.39
CA GLU A 152 12.70 7.50 -5.23
C GLU A 152 11.21 7.22 -5.45
N ASP A 153 10.86 6.26 -6.32
CA ASP A 153 9.49 5.84 -6.63
C ASP A 153 9.25 4.35 -6.30
N CYS A 154 9.77 3.86 -5.17
CA CYS A 154 9.63 2.46 -4.74
C CYS A 154 8.33 2.17 -3.98
N GLY A 155 7.80 3.16 -3.24
CA GLY A 155 6.60 3.04 -2.42
C GLY A 155 5.31 3.53 -3.10
N MET A 156 4.17 3.38 -2.41
CA MET A 156 2.85 3.71 -2.95
C MET A 156 2.49 5.20 -2.83
N ALA A 157 3.26 5.99 -2.08
CA ALA A 157 3.01 7.42 -1.88
C ALA A 157 3.53 8.31 -3.03
N GLY A 158 4.06 7.71 -4.10
CA GLY A 158 4.68 8.40 -5.22
C GLY A 158 6.11 8.88 -4.90
N PRO A 159 6.77 9.57 -5.86
CA PRO A 159 8.17 9.94 -5.71
C PRO A 159 8.47 10.72 -4.43
N HIS A 160 9.45 10.24 -3.67
CA HIS A 160 9.89 10.76 -2.35
C HIS A 160 8.82 10.72 -1.24
N GLY A 161 7.66 10.11 -1.49
CA GLY A 161 6.62 9.92 -0.51
C GLY A 161 6.94 8.78 0.46
N ARG A 162 6.33 8.82 1.64
CA ARG A 162 6.27 7.68 2.58
C ARG A 162 4.85 7.17 2.59
N ASP A 163 4.66 5.89 2.35
CA ASP A 163 3.34 5.26 2.38
C ASP A 163 2.97 4.70 3.75
N MET A 164 3.90 4.69 4.73
CA MET A 164 3.58 4.50 6.14
C MET A 164 3.41 5.85 6.87
N VAL A 165 2.21 6.08 7.41
CA VAL A 165 1.86 7.27 8.19
C VAL A 165 1.77 6.91 9.67
N PHE A 166 2.72 7.39 10.46
CA PHE A 166 2.75 7.15 11.91
C PHE A 166 1.84 8.16 12.62
N LEU A 167 0.79 7.66 13.28
CA LEU A 167 -0.12 8.46 14.11
C LEU A 167 0.23 8.29 15.59
N ALA A 168 -0.36 9.16 16.44
CA ALA A 168 -0.24 9.00 17.88
C ALA A 168 -0.83 7.63 18.31
N PRO A 169 -0.21 6.94 19.28
CA PRO A 169 -0.73 5.67 19.76
C PRO A 169 -2.13 5.85 20.33
N GLU A 170 -3.04 4.96 19.96
CA GLU A 170 -4.32 4.81 20.64
C GLU A 170 -4.12 4.09 21.97
N GLU A 171 -5.10 4.19 22.87
CA GLU A 171 -5.13 3.37 24.08
C GLU A 171 -5.12 1.89 23.68
N ALA A 172 -4.11 1.15 24.13
CA ALA A 172 -3.96 -0.25 23.74
C ALA A 172 -5.09 -1.10 24.33
N ASP A 173 -5.84 -1.79 23.47
CA ASP A 173 -6.73 -2.88 23.89
C ASP A 173 -5.92 -4.18 24.01
N PRO A 174 -5.69 -4.71 25.22
CA PRO A 174 -4.90 -5.93 25.44
C PRO A 174 -5.56 -7.20 24.87
N HIS A 175 -6.82 -7.13 24.42
CA HIS A 175 -7.54 -8.24 23.80
C HIS A 175 -7.62 -8.15 22.27
N GLN A 176 -6.98 -7.16 21.66
CA GLN A 176 -7.05 -6.94 20.23
C GLN A 176 -6.14 -7.90 19.46
N ILE A 177 -6.71 -8.61 18.47
CA ILE A 177 -5.94 -9.41 17.50
C ILE A 177 -4.99 -8.48 16.73
N THR A 178 -3.71 -8.84 16.66
CA THR A 178 -2.70 -8.03 15.96
C THR A 178 -2.79 -8.19 14.44
N TRP A 179 -2.20 -7.26 13.70
CA TRP A 179 -2.08 -7.36 12.25
C TRP A 179 -1.27 -8.58 11.81
N GLN A 180 -0.18 -8.89 12.53
CA GLN A 180 0.64 -10.08 12.26
C GLN A 180 -0.15 -11.38 12.47
N ALA A 181 -0.96 -11.47 13.54
CA ALA A 181 -1.84 -12.61 13.76
C ALA A 181 -2.91 -12.74 12.67
N THR A 182 -3.40 -11.62 12.15
CA THR A 182 -4.35 -11.58 11.03
C THR A 182 -3.72 -12.08 9.74
N LEU A 183 -2.49 -11.66 9.42
CA LEU A 183 -1.73 -12.16 8.28
C LEU A 183 -1.48 -13.67 8.40
N ALA A 184 -1.08 -14.13 9.59
CA ALA A 184 -0.83 -15.56 9.85
C ALA A 184 -2.08 -16.42 9.60
N ALA A 185 -3.27 -15.93 9.94
CA ALA A 185 -4.53 -16.61 9.62
C ALA A 185 -4.76 -16.74 8.10
N GLY A 186 -4.32 -15.77 7.31
CA GLY A 186 -4.41 -15.81 5.84
C GLY A 186 -3.51 -16.85 5.18
N LEU A 187 -2.39 -17.22 5.83
CA LEU A 187 -1.47 -18.26 5.35
C LEU A 187 -1.97 -19.70 5.60
N GLN A 188 -3.02 -19.86 6.43
CA GLN A 188 -3.57 -21.17 6.80
C GLN A 188 -4.74 -21.62 5.92
N ASN A 189 -5.18 -20.77 4.98
CA ASN A 189 -6.35 -20.99 4.11
C ASN A 189 -5.99 -21.53 2.72
#